data_AF-W7EQ21-F1
#
_entry.id   AF-W7EQ21-F1
#
_cell.length_a   1.000
_cell.length_b   1.000
_cell.length_c   1.000
_cell.angle_alpha   90.00
_cell.angle_beta   90.00
_cell.angle_gamma   90.00
#
_symmetry.space_group_name_H-M   'P 1'
#
loop_
_entity.id
_entity.type
_entity.pdbx_description
1 polymer ?
#
loop_
_entity_poly.entity_id
_entity_poly.type
_entity_poly.pdbx_seq_one_letter_code
_entity_poly.pdbx_strand_id
1 'polypeptide(L)'
;MPPLFKVDQVLRGHKLIYTVVKEIHRAFDEAAVYLARDQNKNNCIVKSVRGHWRLQNEADILRRYQSKMPFLRPIIDEVISPADPPSIVLRHLDSELLAESRKKRLTRPEIKQVARCILEALLVLHKDGMVHTDSKFAKECNVIRGAFTRSPEVMLALSWGPPTDVYLVHGGDFHRFDPGWQRVKTEDQDYELTVMQRMYHSFGPFQRSMADILNPVALDVVFFLNWQGNPRKPLQRWSMKEIPSADNEFIRQILQLDPRERPIWRRFSRTDGS
;
A
#
# COMPACT_ATOMS: atom_id res chain seq x y z
N MET A 1 -17.14 -19.61 7.46
CA MET A 1 -16.30 -20.63 6.79
C MET A 1 -15.40 -21.27 7.82
N PRO A 2 -15.15 -22.59 7.76
CA PRO A 2 -14.20 -23.24 8.67
C PRO A 2 -12.77 -22.75 8.43
N PRO A 3 -11.91 -22.75 9.45
CA PRO A 3 -10.53 -22.36 9.28
C PRO A 3 -9.77 -23.36 8.41
N LEU A 4 -8.84 -22.89 7.58
CA LEU A 4 -8.01 -23.75 6.71
C LEU A 4 -7.11 -24.70 7.52
N PHE A 5 -6.58 -24.20 8.63
CA PHE A 5 -5.82 -24.98 9.60
C PHE A 5 -6.42 -24.86 11.00
N LYS A 6 -6.32 -25.95 11.76
CA LYS A 6 -6.73 -25.98 13.16
C LYS A 6 -5.59 -25.50 14.06
N VAL A 7 -5.94 -24.98 15.24
CA VAL A 7 -4.95 -24.76 16.31
C VAL A 7 -4.29 -26.11 16.66
N ASP A 8 -3.00 -26.06 16.96
CA ASP A 8 -2.11 -27.20 17.21
C ASP A 8 -1.88 -28.13 16.00
N GLN A 9 -2.38 -27.75 14.81
CA GLN A 9 -2.06 -28.48 13.60
C GLN A 9 -0.58 -28.32 13.25
N VAL A 10 0.06 -29.44 12.92
CA VAL A 10 1.45 -29.50 12.49
C VAL A 10 1.54 -29.32 10.97
N LEU A 11 2.38 -28.39 10.55
CA LEU A 11 2.73 -28.08 9.17
C LEU A 11 4.21 -28.38 8.97
N ARG A 12 4.54 -29.19 7.96
CA ARG A 12 5.92 -29.55 7.64
C ARG A 12 6.40 -28.68 6.48
N GLY A 13 7.41 -27.86 6.72
CA GLY A 13 8.10 -27.10 5.69
C GLY A 13 9.28 -27.85 5.06
N HIS A 14 10.00 -27.21 4.14
CA HIS A 14 11.24 -27.74 3.59
C HIS A 14 12.36 -27.79 4.64
N LYS A 15 12.38 -26.86 5.58
CA LYS A 15 13.47 -26.70 6.56
C LYS A 15 13.06 -27.12 7.95
N LEU A 16 11.88 -26.70 8.40
CA LEU A 16 11.43 -26.90 9.79
C LEU A 16 10.00 -27.43 9.86
N ILE A 17 9.62 -27.85 11.05
CA ILE A 17 8.24 -28.18 11.41
C ILE A 17 7.64 -27.00 12.18
N TYR A 18 6.39 -26.68 11.86
CA TYR A 18 5.65 -25.56 12.41
C TYR A 18 4.35 -26.05 13.05
N THR A 19 4.00 -25.50 14.20
CA THR A 19 2.72 -25.76 14.87
C THR A 19 1.88 -24.50 14.85
N VAL A 20 0.65 -24.60 14.33
CA VAL A 20 -0.30 -23.49 14.26
C VAL A 20 -0.73 -23.10 15.68
N VAL A 21 -0.56 -21.83 16.03
CA VAL A 21 -0.94 -21.29 17.35
C VAL A 21 -2.32 -20.66 17.28
N LYS A 22 -2.56 -19.80 16.29
CA LYS A 22 -3.86 -19.14 16.09
C LYS A 22 -3.99 -18.55 14.71
N GLU A 23 -5.22 -18.35 14.27
CA GLU A 23 -5.54 -17.53 13.12
C GLU A 23 -5.47 -16.04 13.50
N ILE A 24 -4.76 -15.25 12.71
CA ILE A 24 -4.63 -13.80 12.90
C ILE A 24 -5.63 -13.06 12.01
N HIS A 25 -5.79 -13.52 10.77
CA HIS A 25 -6.62 -12.84 9.79
C HIS A 25 -7.19 -13.81 8.75
N ARG A 26 -8.41 -13.50 8.29
CA ARG A 26 -9.16 -14.20 7.26
C ARG A 26 -9.67 -13.18 6.25
N ALA A 27 -9.29 -13.35 4.99
CA ALA A 27 -9.81 -12.54 3.89
C ALA A 27 -10.98 -13.26 3.19
N PHE A 28 -11.75 -12.51 2.39
CA PHE A 28 -12.91 -13.02 1.65
C PHE A 28 -12.56 -14.00 0.52
N ASP A 29 -11.32 -13.96 0.04
CA ASP A 29 -10.79 -14.74 -1.08
C ASP A 29 -10.00 -15.97 -0.59
N GLU A 30 -10.48 -16.58 0.50
CA GLU A 30 -9.88 -17.76 1.13
C GLU A 30 -8.40 -17.63 1.54
N ALA A 31 -7.84 -16.42 1.61
CA ALA A 31 -6.58 -16.22 2.33
C ALA A 31 -6.79 -16.36 3.83
N ALA A 32 -5.83 -17.01 4.49
CA ALA A 32 -5.62 -16.81 5.91
C ALA A 32 -4.15 -16.60 6.26
N VAL A 33 -3.99 -15.93 7.40
CA VAL A 33 -2.72 -15.66 8.05
C VAL A 33 -2.79 -16.25 9.45
N TYR A 34 -1.80 -17.06 9.79
CA TYR A 34 -1.69 -17.76 11.06
C TYR A 34 -0.41 -17.35 11.78
N LEU A 35 -0.51 -17.25 13.11
CA LEU A 35 0.67 -17.33 13.97
C LEU A 35 1.02 -18.80 14.13
N ALA A 36 2.28 -19.15 13.91
CA ALA A 36 2.81 -20.49 14.16
C ALA A 36 4.13 -20.42 14.94
N ARG A 37 4.53 -21.54 15.53
CA ARG A 37 5.84 -21.71 16.17
C ARG A 37 6.64 -22.78 15.46
N ASP A 38 7.93 -22.55 15.27
CA ASP A 38 8.85 -23.58 14.82
C ASP A 38 9.20 -24.56 15.97
N GLN A 39 9.95 -25.61 15.64
CA GLN A 39 10.48 -26.59 16.60
C GLN A 39 11.38 -25.99 17.70
N ASN A 40 11.94 -24.80 17.48
CA ASN A 40 12.76 -24.06 18.43
C ASN A 40 11.93 -23.06 19.26
N LYS A 41 10.59 -23.09 19.13
CA LYS A 41 9.63 -22.17 19.76
C LYS A 41 9.72 -20.72 19.28
N ASN A 42 10.38 -20.44 18.16
CA ASN A 42 10.36 -19.12 17.55
C ASN A 42 9.03 -18.90 16.82
N ASN A 43 8.48 -17.70 16.95
CA ASN A 43 7.27 -17.33 16.23
C ASN A 43 7.56 -17.13 14.74
N CYS A 44 6.61 -17.52 13.92
CA CYS A 44 6.58 -17.27 12.48
C CYS A 44 5.14 -17.01 12.01
N ILE A 45 5.00 -16.51 10.79
CA ILE A 45 3.71 -16.27 10.15
C ILE A 45 3.53 -17.27 9.03
N VAL A 46 2.44 -18.02 9.05
CA VAL A 46 2.05 -18.89 7.94
C VAL A 46 0.95 -18.20 7.15
N LYS A 47 1.18 -17.97 5.86
CA LYS A 47 0.20 -17.40 4.95
C LYS A 47 -0.24 -18.48 3.97
N SER A 48 -1.55 -18.67 3.85
CA SER A 48 -2.15 -19.75 3.07
C SER A 48 -3.26 -19.22 2.20
N VAL A 49 -3.31 -19.66 0.95
CA VAL A 49 -4.35 -19.25 -0.02
C VAL A 49 -4.71 -20.43 -0.90
N ARG A 50 -6.00 -20.76 -0.99
CA ARG A 50 -6.48 -21.79 -1.92
C ARG A 50 -6.68 -21.23 -3.33
N GLY A 51 -6.31 -22.03 -4.33
CA GLY A 51 -6.69 -21.81 -5.73
C GLY A 51 -6.23 -20.50 -6.37
N HIS A 52 -5.29 -19.76 -5.78
CA HIS A 52 -4.95 -18.42 -6.25
C HIS A 52 -3.43 -18.22 -6.40
N TRP A 53 -3.04 -17.78 -7.61
CA TRP A 53 -1.65 -17.52 -8.01
C TRP A 53 -0.90 -16.47 -7.18
N ARG A 54 -1.59 -15.64 -6.39
CA ARG A 54 -1.00 -14.49 -5.70
C ARG A 54 -0.01 -14.90 -4.60
N LEU A 55 -0.23 -16.07 -3.99
CA LEU A 55 0.68 -16.59 -2.98
C LEU A 55 2.03 -16.96 -3.61
N GLN A 56 1.98 -17.58 -4.79
CA GLN A 56 3.18 -17.91 -5.56
C GLN A 56 3.91 -16.63 -6.01
N ASN A 57 3.16 -15.65 -6.52
CA ASN A 57 3.73 -14.36 -6.89
C ASN A 57 4.44 -13.70 -5.71
N GLU A 58 3.81 -13.66 -4.53
CA GLU A 58 4.45 -13.14 -3.31
C GLU A 58 5.71 -13.91 -2.95
N ALA A 59 5.68 -15.24 -2.97
CA ALA A 59 6.85 -16.07 -2.70
C ALA A 59 8.02 -15.76 -3.65
N ASP A 60 7.74 -15.62 -4.96
CA ASP A 60 8.74 -15.36 -5.99
C ASP A 60 9.36 -13.96 -5.85
N ILE A 61 8.55 -12.94 -5.55
CA ILE A 61 9.02 -11.59 -5.24
C ILE A 61 9.90 -11.60 -3.99
N LEU A 62 9.45 -12.23 -2.90
CA LEU A 62 10.22 -12.27 -1.65
C LEU A 62 11.57 -12.97 -1.87
N ARG A 63 11.61 -14.11 -2.56
CA ARG A 63 12.85 -14.82 -2.89
C ARG A 63 13.80 -13.97 -3.72
N ARG A 64 13.29 -13.28 -4.73
CA ARG A 64 14.09 -12.47 -5.66
C ARG A 64 14.72 -11.25 -4.99
N TYR A 65 14.02 -10.64 -4.02
CA TYR A 65 14.38 -9.33 -3.49
C TYR A 65 14.86 -9.31 -2.03
N GLN A 66 14.58 -10.31 -1.21
CA GLN A 66 14.93 -10.26 0.22
C GLN A 66 16.44 -10.15 0.51
N SER A 67 17.30 -10.59 -0.41
CA SER A 67 18.76 -10.41 -0.30
C SER A 67 19.22 -8.99 -0.68
N LYS A 68 18.42 -8.27 -1.47
CA LYS A 68 18.70 -6.90 -1.94
C LYS A 68 18.05 -5.84 -1.04
N MET A 69 17.01 -6.22 -0.29
CA MET A 69 16.15 -5.31 0.47
C MET A 69 16.03 -5.81 1.92
N PRO A 70 16.86 -5.32 2.85
CA PRO A 70 16.86 -5.81 4.23
C PRO A 70 15.56 -5.51 4.99
N PHE A 71 14.77 -4.55 4.51
CA PHE A 71 13.50 -4.12 5.12
C PHE A 71 12.28 -4.92 4.64
N LEU A 72 12.44 -5.79 3.64
CA LEU A 72 11.35 -6.67 3.18
C LEU A 72 11.17 -7.80 4.18
N ARG A 73 9.93 -8.12 4.57
CA ARG A 73 9.65 -9.26 5.45
C ARG A 73 10.11 -10.56 4.77
N PRO A 74 11.09 -11.29 5.31
CA PRO A 74 11.66 -12.42 4.57
C PRO A 74 10.73 -13.63 4.55
N ILE A 75 10.74 -14.36 3.43
CA ILE A 75 10.27 -15.73 3.37
C ILE A 75 11.36 -16.63 3.95
N ILE A 76 10.98 -17.47 4.91
CA ILE A 76 11.91 -18.34 5.63
C ILE A 76 11.76 -19.81 5.23
N ASP A 77 10.56 -20.25 4.83
CA ASP A 77 10.27 -21.62 4.42
C ASP A 77 8.96 -21.68 3.59
N GLU A 78 8.66 -22.85 3.03
CA GLU A 78 7.39 -23.18 2.39
C GLU A 78 6.86 -24.51 2.92
N VAL A 79 5.54 -24.60 3.11
CA VAL A 79 4.88 -25.80 3.63
C VAL A 79 4.74 -26.83 2.52
N ILE A 80 5.23 -28.04 2.77
CA ILE A 80 5.10 -29.21 1.88
C ILE A 80 3.91 -30.08 2.29
N SER A 81 3.65 -30.18 3.61
CA SER A 81 2.57 -31.02 4.13
C SER A 81 1.82 -30.32 5.26
N PRO A 82 0.49 -30.20 5.17
CA PRO A 82 -0.35 -30.57 4.03
C PRO A 82 -0.07 -29.70 2.79
N ALA A 83 -0.21 -30.28 1.60
CA ALA A 83 0.02 -29.58 0.34
C ALA A 83 -1.10 -28.61 -0.04
N ASP A 84 -2.34 -28.87 0.44
CA ASP A 84 -3.48 -27.96 0.33
C ASP A 84 -3.94 -27.48 1.72
N PRO A 85 -4.14 -26.16 1.91
CA PRO A 85 -3.79 -25.08 0.99
C PRO A 85 -2.27 -24.88 0.84
N PRO A 86 -1.80 -24.46 -0.35
CA PRO A 86 -0.45 -23.94 -0.52
C PRO A 86 -0.17 -22.86 0.54
N SER A 87 0.99 -22.95 1.18
CA SER A 87 1.34 -22.08 2.30
C SER A 87 2.82 -21.71 2.31
N ILE A 88 3.11 -20.43 2.55
CA ILE A 88 4.46 -19.93 2.74
C ILE A 88 4.67 -19.51 4.20
N VAL A 89 5.91 -19.60 4.66
CA VAL A 89 6.29 -19.21 6.02
C VAL A 89 7.15 -17.95 5.96
N LEU A 90 6.68 -16.91 6.66
CA LEU A 90 7.30 -15.61 6.74
C LEU A 90 7.86 -15.38 8.15
N ARG A 91 8.92 -14.58 8.23
CA ARG A 91 9.47 -14.14 9.53
C ARG A 91 8.41 -13.38 10.33
N HIS A 92 8.28 -13.71 11.61
CA HIS A 92 7.47 -12.92 12.54
C HIS A 92 8.11 -11.55 12.78
N LEU A 93 7.31 -10.50 12.70
CA LEU A 93 7.68 -9.15 13.13
C LEU A 93 6.85 -8.82 14.36
N ASP A 94 7.46 -8.24 15.39
CA ASP A 94 6.84 -8.08 16.72
C ASP A 94 5.59 -7.20 16.70
N SER A 95 5.56 -6.22 15.80
CA SER A 95 4.43 -5.30 15.65
C SER A 95 4.32 -4.72 14.24
N GLU A 96 3.14 -4.19 13.95
CA GLU A 96 2.86 -3.44 12.72
C GLU A 96 3.00 -1.94 12.98
N LEU A 97 3.57 -1.22 12.02
CA LEU A 97 3.81 0.22 12.15
C LEU A 97 2.52 1.00 12.47
N LEU A 98 1.40 0.64 11.85
CA LEU A 98 0.09 1.25 12.09
C LEU A 98 -0.43 0.99 13.52
N ALA A 99 -0.14 -0.18 14.08
CA ALA A 99 -0.53 -0.51 15.45
C ALA A 99 0.33 0.27 16.46
N GLU A 100 1.63 0.39 16.21
CA GLU A 100 2.54 1.15 17.06
C GLU A 100 2.29 2.66 16.99
N SER A 101 1.99 3.22 15.82
CA SER A 101 1.68 4.65 15.66
C SER A 101 0.46 5.08 16.48
N ARG A 102 -0.51 4.18 16.68
CA ARG A 102 -1.70 4.40 17.53
C ARG A 102 -1.37 4.36 19.02
N LYS A 103 -0.37 3.58 19.44
CA LYS A 103 0.07 3.49 20.85
C LYS A 103 0.95 4.67 21.23
N LYS A 104 1.85 5.05 20.34
CA LYS A 104 2.80 6.14 20.54
C LYS A 104 2.98 6.88 19.23
N ARG A 105 2.86 8.21 19.30
CA ARG A 105 3.17 9.06 18.15
C ARG A 105 4.65 8.89 17.79
N LEU A 106 4.90 8.49 16.55
CA LEU A 106 6.25 8.41 16.00
C LEU A 106 6.90 9.80 15.96
N THR A 107 8.17 9.85 16.30
CA THR A 107 9.00 11.04 16.17
C THR A 107 9.33 11.30 14.70
N ARG A 108 9.71 12.54 14.38
CA ARG A 108 10.09 12.89 13.00
C ARG A 108 11.25 12.04 12.45
N PRO A 109 12.34 11.78 13.19
CA PRO A 109 13.40 10.90 12.70
C PRO A 109 12.92 9.48 12.41
N GLU A 110 12.03 8.91 13.24
CA GLU A 110 11.44 7.60 13.01
C GLU A 110 10.59 7.58 11.73
N ILE A 111 9.76 8.60 11.50
CA ILE A 111 8.97 8.74 10.27
C ILE A 111 9.88 8.85 9.05
N LYS A 112 10.94 9.67 9.11
CA LYS A 112 11.91 9.81 8.01
C LYS A 112 12.64 8.51 7.72
N GLN A 113 13.00 7.76 8.75
CA GLN A 113 13.64 6.46 8.59
C GLN A 113 12.71 5.45 7.92
N VAL A 114 11.45 5.36 8.37
CA VAL A 114 10.44 4.48 7.76
C VAL A 114 10.23 4.86 6.29
N ALA A 115 10.03 6.15 6.00
CA ALA A 115 9.88 6.62 4.65
C ALA A 115 11.09 6.20 3.82
N ARG A 116 12.32 6.54 4.24
CA ARG A 116 13.54 6.14 3.56
C ARG A 116 13.60 4.64 3.26
N CYS A 117 13.29 3.77 4.23
CA CYS A 117 13.28 2.32 4.02
C CYS A 117 12.28 1.89 2.93
N ILE A 118 11.07 2.46 2.92
CA ILE A 118 10.06 2.19 1.88
C ILE A 118 10.56 2.66 0.51
N LEU A 119 11.19 3.83 0.45
CA LEU A 119 11.64 4.45 -0.79
C LEU A 119 12.83 3.72 -1.41
N GLU A 120 13.78 3.27 -0.59
CA GLU A 120 14.88 2.39 -1.01
C GLU A 120 14.36 1.06 -1.54
N ALA A 121 13.34 0.50 -0.88
CA ALA A 121 12.67 -0.71 -1.34
C ALA A 121 11.99 -0.51 -2.71
N LEU A 122 11.19 0.54 -2.87
CA LEU A 122 10.53 0.88 -4.13
C LEU A 122 11.54 1.11 -5.26
N LEU A 123 12.68 1.76 -4.97
CA LEU A 123 13.73 1.97 -5.97
C LEU A 123 14.28 0.66 -6.54
N VAL A 124 14.50 -0.36 -5.70
CA VAL A 124 14.98 -1.67 -6.16
C VAL A 124 13.93 -2.35 -7.03
N LEU A 125 12.65 -2.29 -6.66
CA LEU A 125 11.56 -2.87 -7.44
C LEU A 125 11.41 -2.16 -8.80
N HIS A 126 11.35 -0.82 -8.80
CA HIS A 126 11.14 -0.01 -9.99
C HIS A 126 12.28 -0.16 -11.01
N LYS A 127 13.52 -0.38 -10.56
CA LYS A 127 14.67 -0.68 -11.45
C LYS A 127 14.49 -1.96 -12.26
N ASP A 128 13.79 -2.94 -11.71
CA ASP A 128 13.51 -4.22 -12.35
C ASP A 128 12.16 -4.20 -13.12
N GLY A 129 11.51 -3.03 -13.23
CA GLY A 129 10.20 -2.89 -13.86
C GLY A 129 9.03 -3.38 -13.00
N MET A 130 9.27 -3.69 -11.72
CA MET A 130 8.25 -4.16 -10.80
C MET A 130 7.57 -2.97 -10.11
N VAL A 131 6.28 -3.10 -9.81
CA VAL A 131 5.51 -2.13 -9.03
C VAL A 131 4.99 -2.85 -7.80
N HIS A 132 5.11 -2.25 -6.60
CA HIS A 132 4.79 -2.92 -5.34
C HIS A 132 3.31 -3.36 -5.28
N THR A 133 2.44 -2.64 -5.98
CA THR A 133 0.99 -2.90 -5.96
C THR A 133 0.50 -3.75 -7.14
N ASP A 134 1.40 -4.48 -7.83
CA ASP A 134 1.02 -5.28 -9.01
C ASP A 134 0.34 -6.60 -8.63
N SER A 135 -0.98 -6.58 -8.72
CA SER A 135 -1.72 -7.77 -9.10
C SER A 135 -2.62 -7.41 -10.27
N LYS A 136 -2.87 -8.36 -11.16
CA LYS A 136 -3.80 -8.29 -12.30
C LYS A 136 -5.13 -7.55 -11.98
N PHE A 137 -5.58 -7.59 -10.73
CA PHE A 137 -6.74 -6.84 -10.19
C PHE A 137 -6.67 -5.32 -10.39
N ALA A 138 -5.48 -4.75 -10.52
CA ALA A 138 -5.30 -3.32 -10.65
C ALA A 138 -5.40 -2.85 -12.11
N LYS A 139 -5.38 -3.76 -13.11
CA LYS A 139 -5.89 -3.47 -14.47
C LYS A 139 -7.42 -3.62 -14.55
N GLU A 140 -8.01 -4.37 -13.62
CA GLU A 140 -9.45 -4.67 -13.55
C GLU A 140 -10.19 -3.83 -12.49
N CYS A 141 -9.59 -2.74 -12.00
CA CYS A 141 -10.21 -1.81 -11.02
C CYS A 141 -10.72 -2.46 -9.73
N ASN A 142 -10.14 -3.58 -9.29
CA ASN A 142 -10.59 -4.24 -8.07
C ASN A 142 -9.86 -3.73 -6.83
N VAL A 143 -10.68 -3.48 -5.80
CA VAL A 143 -10.49 -2.79 -4.51
C VAL A 143 -9.22 -3.21 -3.75
N ILE A 144 -8.06 -2.66 -4.11
CA ILE A 144 -6.86 -2.70 -3.25
C ILE A 144 -6.89 -1.42 -2.40
N ARG A 145 -7.20 -1.57 -1.11
CA ARG A 145 -7.36 -0.51 -0.09
C ARG A 145 -8.66 0.33 -0.20
N GLY A 146 -9.00 1.00 0.91
CA GLY A 146 -10.10 1.95 0.98
C GLY A 146 -9.85 3.17 0.09
N ALA A 147 -10.89 3.67 -0.59
CA ALA A 147 -10.77 4.64 -1.67
C ALA A 147 -9.97 5.90 -1.28
N PHE A 148 -10.09 6.37 -0.04
CA PHE A 148 -9.37 7.55 0.46
C PHE A 148 -7.84 7.42 0.53
N THR A 149 -7.29 6.20 0.40
CA THR A 149 -5.85 5.93 0.38
C THR A 149 -5.30 5.67 -1.02
N ARG A 150 -6.15 5.63 -2.04
CA ARG A 150 -5.74 5.37 -3.43
C ARG A 150 -5.16 6.63 -4.06
N SER A 151 -4.33 6.47 -5.08
CA SER A 151 -3.88 7.59 -5.90
C SER A 151 -4.98 8.06 -6.87
N PRO A 152 -4.94 9.32 -7.32
CA PRO A 152 -5.89 9.88 -8.28
C PRO A 152 -6.09 9.03 -9.55
N GLU A 153 -5.02 8.49 -10.14
CA GLU A 153 -5.11 7.66 -11.33
C GLU A 153 -5.79 6.31 -11.07
N VAL A 154 -5.64 5.74 -9.87
CA VAL A 154 -6.37 4.53 -9.46
C VAL A 154 -7.85 4.86 -9.22
N MET A 155 -8.15 6.01 -8.61
CA MET A 155 -9.54 6.49 -8.43
C MET A 155 -10.25 6.77 -9.76
N LEU A 156 -9.51 7.18 -10.78
CA LEU A 156 -10.01 7.44 -12.13
C LEU A 156 -9.99 6.20 -13.04
N ALA A 157 -9.71 5.01 -12.50
CA ALA A 157 -9.64 3.76 -13.26
C ALA A 157 -8.67 3.83 -14.46
N LEU A 158 -7.54 4.52 -14.28
CA LEU A 158 -6.48 4.63 -15.28
C LEU A 158 -5.41 3.56 -15.08
N SER A 159 -4.56 3.39 -16.11
CA SER A 159 -3.32 2.65 -15.94
C SER A 159 -2.42 3.35 -14.91
N TRP A 160 -1.78 2.56 -14.06
CA TRP A 160 -1.00 3.04 -12.93
C TRP A 160 0.36 2.31 -12.89
N GLY A 161 1.30 2.79 -12.07
CA GLY A 161 2.68 2.30 -12.09
C GLY A 161 3.53 2.85 -10.94
N PRO A 162 4.86 2.98 -11.11
CA PRO A 162 5.76 3.51 -10.08
C PRO A 162 5.31 4.81 -9.39
N PRO A 163 4.70 5.80 -10.09
CA PRO A 163 4.18 7.02 -9.45
C PRO A 163 3.09 6.77 -8.40
N THR A 164 2.36 5.66 -8.50
CA THR A 164 1.33 5.25 -7.54
C THR A 164 1.98 4.79 -6.25
N ASP A 165 3.02 3.97 -6.33
CA ASP A 165 3.76 3.53 -5.14
C ASP A 165 4.36 4.72 -4.39
N VAL A 166 4.89 5.71 -5.11
CA VAL A 166 5.42 6.95 -4.52
C VAL A 166 4.33 7.77 -3.83
N TYR A 167 3.14 7.87 -4.44
CA TYR A 167 1.99 8.51 -3.80
C TYR A 167 1.63 7.79 -2.50
N LEU A 168 1.54 6.46 -2.49
CA LEU A 168 1.16 5.67 -1.32
C LEU A 168 2.07 5.84 -0.09
N VAL A 169 3.30 6.37 -0.27
CA VAL A 169 4.22 6.69 0.84
C VAL A 169 3.64 7.75 1.78
N HIS A 170 2.80 8.65 1.28
CA HIS A 170 2.13 9.64 2.13
C HIS A 170 1.06 9.01 3.05
N GLY A 171 0.64 7.77 2.77
CA GLY A 171 -0.64 7.19 3.21
C GLY A 171 -0.74 6.75 4.67
N GLY A 172 0.28 7.00 5.51
CA GLY A 172 0.34 6.48 6.87
C GLY A 172 -0.67 7.09 7.85
N ASP A 173 -0.90 8.41 7.79
CA ASP A 173 -1.72 9.14 8.78
C ASP A 173 -2.60 10.26 8.17
N PHE A 174 -2.65 10.37 6.83
CA PHE A 174 -3.45 11.39 6.15
C PHE A 174 -4.88 10.93 5.90
N HIS A 175 -5.68 10.84 6.96
CA HIS A 175 -7.15 10.68 6.89
C HIS A 175 -7.87 11.91 6.29
N ARG A 176 -7.15 12.81 5.60
CA ARG A 176 -7.70 14.05 5.08
C ARG A 176 -8.73 13.80 3.98
N PHE A 177 -8.49 12.79 3.16
CA PHE A 177 -9.40 12.42 2.08
C PHE A 177 -10.51 11.50 2.55
N ASP A 178 -10.46 11.01 3.79
CA ASP A 178 -11.53 10.22 4.38
C ASP A 178 -12.77 11.10 4.60
N PRO A 179 -13.90 10.79 3.95
CA PRO A 179 -15.13 11.55 4.09
C PRO A 179 -15.94 11.15 5.33
N GLY A 180 -15.45 10.23 6.17
CA GLY A 180 -16.13 9.79 7.40
C GLY A 180 -16.52 10.94 8.34
N TRP A 181 -15.74 12.04 8.37
CA TRP A 181 -16.07 13.26 9.13
C TRP A 181 -17.37 13.94 8.66
N GLN A 182 -17.77 13.73 7.41
CA GLN A 182 -19.02 14.20 6.81
C GLN A 182 -20.12 13.14 6.88
N ARG A 183 -19.90 12.04 7.63
CA ARG A 183 -20.81 10.89 7.78
C ARG A 183 -21.08 10.13 6.48
N VAL A 184 -20.25 10.33 5.46
CA VAL A 184 -20.29 9.53 4.22
C VAL A 184 -19.58 8.21 4.50
N LYS A 185 -20.29 7.11 4.32
CA LYS A 185 -19.82 5.74 4.58
C LYS A 185 -19.24 5.13 3.32
N THR A 186 -18.41 4.11 3.50
CA THR A 186 -17.79 3.36 2.40
C THR A 186 -18.79 2.69 1.46
N GLU A 187 -20.02 2.46 1.91
CA GLU A 187 -21.10 1.87 1.11
C GLU A 187 -21.90 2.92 0.30
N ASP A 188 -21.70 4.22 0.56
CA ASP A 188 -22.44 5.27 -0.11
C ASP A 188 -21.95 5.42 -1.55
N GLN A 189 -22.89 5.55 -2.50
CA GLN A 189 -22.58 5.69 -3.93
C GLN A 189 -21.66 6.89 -4.22
N ASP A 190 -21.78 7.95 -3.41
CA ASP A 190 -20.99 9.18 -3.57
C ASP A 190 -19.64 9.12 -2.86
N TYR A 191 -19.27 8.03 -2.18
CA TYR A 191 -18.06 7.96 -1.37
C TYR A 191 -16.80 8.23 -2.20
N GLU A 192 -16.64 7.54 -3.32
CA GLU A 192 -15.47 7.67 -4.19
C GLU A 192 -15.39 9.05 -4.85
N LEU A 193 -16.53 9.61 -5.28
CA LEU A 193 -16.59 10.97 -5.82
C LEU A 193 -16.25 12.02 -4.75
N THR A 194 -16.72 11.82 -3.52
CA THR A 194 -16.40 12.71 -2.38
C THR A 194 -14.90 12.69 -2.08
N VAL A 195 -14.27 11.51 -2.10
CA VAL A 195 -12.80 11.38 -1.98
C VAL A 195 -12.10 12.19 -3.08
N MET A 196 -12.55 12.06 -4.34
CA MET A 196 -11.98 12.80 -5.48
C MET A 196 -12.17 14.32 -5.37
N GLN A 197 -13.32 14.79 -4.91
CA GLN A 197 -13.56 16.21 -4.64
C GLN A 197 -12.61 16.75 -3.56
N ARG A 198 -12.30 15.96 -2.54
CA ARG A 198 -11.35 16.35 -1.49
C ARG A 198 -9.91 16.40 -2.01
N MET A 199 -9.53 15.49 -2.89
CA MET A 199 -8.25 15.55 -3.61
C MET A 199 -8.19 16.81 -4.48
N TYR A 200 -9.22 17.07 -5.30
CA TYR A 200 -9.33 18.27 -6.13
C TYR A 200 -9.18 19.57 -5.33
N HIS A 201 -9.94 19.70 -4.24
CA HIS A 201 -9.87 20.89 -3.37
C HIS A 201 -8.51 21.08 -2.68
N SER A 202 -7.70 20.02 -2.62
CA SER A 202 -6.37 20.03 -2.04
C SER A 202 -5.27 20.30 -3.07
N PHE A 203 -5.33 19.67 -4.23
CA PHE A 203 -4.20 19.60 -5.15
C PHE A 203 -4.29 20.61 -6.29
N GLY A 204 -5.49 21.07 -6.64
CA GLY A 204 -5.65 22.02 -7.73
C GLY A 204 -6.63 21.54 -8.80
N PRO A 205 -6.92 22.39 -9.78
CA PRO A 205 -7.61 21.93 -10.97
C PRO A 205 -6.75 20.91 -11.71
N PHE A 206 -7.43 19.97 -12.36
CA PHE A 206 -6.77 19.05 -13.28
C PHE A 206 -6.22 19.84 -14.47
N GLN A 207 -4.94 19.65 -14.74
CA GLN A 207 -4.27 20.31 -15.86
C GLN A 207 -4.77 19.76 -17.20
N ARG A 208 -4.77 20.61 -18.24
CA ARG A 208 -5.21 20.23 -19.59
C ARG A 208 -4.42 19.07 -20.17
N SER A 209 -3.13 19.00 -19.86
CA SER A 209 -2.24 17.90 -20.26
C SER A 209 -2.76 16.53 -19.81
N MET A 210 -3.52 16.45 -18.72
CA MET A 210 -4.01 15.16 -18.22
C MET A 210 -5.01 14.50 -19.17
N ALA A 211 -5.64 15.26 -20.07
CA ALA A 211 -6.53 14.71 -21.11
C ALA A 211 -5.86 13.62 -21.96
N ASP A 212 -4.54 13.67 -22.14
CA ASP A 212 -3.77 12.68 -22.92
C ASP A 212 -3.86 11.25 -22.35
N ILE A 213 -4.14 11.11 -21.06
CA ILE A 213 -4.14 9.82 -20.34
C ILE A 213 -5.52 9.41 -19.80
N LEU A 214 -6.53 10.27 -19.94
CA LEU A 214 -7.88 10.01 -19.44
C LEU A 214 -8.67 9.14 -20.41
N ASN A 215 -9.33 8.11 -19.89
CA ASN A 215 -10.41 7.43 -20.60
C ASN A 215 -11.67 8.33 -20.62
N PRO A 216 -12.69 8.06 -21.47
CA PRO A 216 -13.87 8.92 -21.58
C PRO A 216 -14.61 9.15 -20.25
N VAL A 217 -14.76 8.12 -19.43
CA VAL A 217 -15.43 8.22 -18.12
C VAL A 217 -14.63 9.11 -17.17
N ALA A 218 -13.31 8.94 -17.12
CA ALA A 218 -12.42 9.74 -16.29
C ALA A 218 -12.40 11.21 -16.75
N LEU A 219 -12.50 11.45 -18.06
CA LEU A 219 -12.57 12.79 -18.64
C LEU A 219 -13.82 13.54 -18.17
N ASP A 220 -14.99 12.88 -18.15
CA ASP A 220 -16.24 13.45 -17.63
C ASP A 220 -16.14 13.82 -16.15
N VAL A 221 -15.56 12.94 -15.34
CA VAL A 221 -15.31 13.21 -13.90
C VAL A 221 -14.39 14.42 -13.73
N VAL A 222 -13.31 14.49 -14.49
CA VAL A 222 -12.35 15.60 -14.44
C VAL A 222 -13.00 16.92 -14.87
N PHE A 223 -13.81 16.91 -15.94
CA PHE A 223 -14.55 18.10 -16.36
C PHE A 223 -15.55 18.55 -15.32
N PHE A 224 -16.30 17.63 -14.73
CA PHE A 224 -17.23 17.92 -13.64
C PHE A 224 -16.51 18.58 -12.45
N LEU A 225 -15.37 18.04 -12.02
CA LEU A 225 -14.59 18.59 -10.90
C LEU A 225 -14.02 19.98 -11.22
N ASN A 226 -13.44 20.16 -12.40
CA ASN A 226 -12.93 21.47 -12.84
C ASN A 226 -14.06 22.52 -12.95
N TRP A 227 -15.27 22.12 -13.34
CA TRP A 227 -16.43 23.00 -13.44
C TRP A 227 -16.90 23.51 -12.07
N GLN A 228 -16.64 22.80 -10.98
CA GLN A 228 -16.99 23.23 -9.61
C GLN A 228 -16.20 24.46 -9.13
N GLY A 229 -15.27 24.98 -9.93
CA GLY A 229 -14.54 26.21 -9.65
C GLY A 229 -13.32 25.99 -8.76
N ASN A 230 -12.82 27.06 -8.16
CA ASN A 230 -11.50 27.04 -7.54
C ASN A 230 -11.38 26.07 -6.34
N PRO A 231 -10.23 25.39 -6.18
CA PRO A 231 -9.94 24.56 -5.02
C PRO A 231 -10.09 25.34 -3.70
N ARG A 232 -10.82 24.76 -2.75
CA ARG A 232 -11.16 25.44 -1.49
C ARG A 232 -9.98 25.55 -0.51
N LYS A 233 -9.13 24.52 -0.45
CA LYS A 233 -8.00 24.46 0.48
C LYS A 233 -6.75 23.83 -0.18
N PRO A 234 -6.11 24.57 -1.12
CA PRO A 234 -4.89 24.11 -1.77
C PRO A 234 -3.80 23.69 -0.78
N LEU A 235 -2.90 22.78 -1.18
CA LEU A 235 -1.74 22.34 -0.41
C LEU A 235 -0.90 23.51 0.14
N GLN A 236 -0.87 24.64 -0.58
CA GLN A 236 -0.18 25.86 -0.17
C GLN A 236 -0.74 26.45 1.13
N ARG A 237 -2.03 26.22 1.42
CA ARG A 237 -2.75 26.72 2.60
C ARG A 237 -2.82 25.68 3.73
N TRP A 238 -2.14 24.55 3.60
CA TRP A 238 -2.08 23.57 4.68
C TRP A 238 -1.16 24.08 5.79
N SER A 239 -1.62 23.98 7.03
CA SER A 239 -0.88 24.46 8.20
C SER A 239 0.30 23.55 8.56
N MET A 240 1.22 24.05 9.40
CA MET A 240 2.33 23.24 9.93
C MET A 240 1.89 22.04 10.78
N LYS A 241 0.62 22.02 11.24
CA LYS A 241 0.02 20.85 11.88
C LYS A 241 -0.33 19.75 10.87
N GLU A 242 -0.55 20.14 9.62
CA GLU A 242 -1.02 19.28 8.54
C GLU A 242 0.16 18.77 7.71
N ILE A 243 1.12 19.63 7.38
CA ILE A 243 2.41 19.23 6.80
C ILE A 243 3.52 19.98 7.54
N PRO A 244 4.44 19.27 8.23
CA PRO A 244 5.65 19.88 8.77
C PRO A 244 6.39 20.70 7.70
N SER A 245 6.84 21.92 8.03
CA SER A 245 7.55 22.80 7.10
C SER A 245 8.75 22.12 6.42
N ALA A 246 9.50 21.31 7.17
CA ALA A 246 10.67 20.57 6.69
C ALA A 246 10.35 19.43 5.71
N ASP A 247 9.11 18.93 5.70
CA ASP A 247 8.67 17.82 4.84
C ASP A 247 7.72 18.31 3.74
N ASN A 248 7.41 19.62 3.73
CA ASN A 248 6.42 20.24 2.87
C ASN A 248 6.80 20.18 1.39
N GLU A 249 8.07 20.37 1.08
CA GLU A 249 8.56 20.26 -0.29
C GLU A 249 8.41 18.82 -0.82
N PHE A 250 8.88 17.83 -0.06
CA PHE A 250 8.77 16.43 -0.41
C PHE A 250 7.30 15.99 -0.59
N ILE A 251 6.43 16.32 0.37
CA ILE A 251 5.01 15.98 0.32
C ILE A 251 4.32 16.63 -0.89
N ARG A 252 4.65 17.88 -1.23
CA ARG A 252 4.10 18.55 -2.42
C ARG A 252 4.56 17.93 -3.72
N GLN A 253 5.78 17.39 -3.79
CA GLN A 253 6.25 16.72 -4.99
C GLN A 253 5.51 15.40 -5.23
N ILE A 254 5.16 14.66 -4.17
CA ILE A 254 4.47 13.36 -4.30
C ILE A 254 2.94 13.49 -4.41
N LEU A 255 2.33 14.50 -3.78
CA LEU A 255 0.88 14.74 -3.80
C LEU A 255 0.43 15.53 -5.02
N GLN A 256 0.53 14.91 -6.20
CA GLN A 256 0.12 15.48 -7.48
C GLN A 256 -1.05 14.70 -8.10
N LEU A 257 -1.98 15.40 -8.75
CA LEU A 257 -3.10 14.79 -9.49
C LEU A 257 -2.59 14.00 -10.71
N ASP A 258 -1.71 14.61 -11.50
CA ASP A 258 -1.11 13.96 -12.66
C ASP A 258 0.05 13.06 -12.20
N PRO A 259 0.00 11.74 -12.44
CA PRO A 259 1.09 10.83 -12.05
C PRO A 259 2.41 11.13 -12.77
N ARG A 260 2.41 11.80 -13.93
CA ARG A 260 3.62 12.17 -14.69
C ARG A 260 4.44 13.27 -14.00
N GLU A 261 3.79 14.08 -13.17
CA GLU A 261 4.43 15.15 -12.40
C GLU A 261 5.09 14.64 -11.11
N ARG A 262 4.80 13.40 -10.70
CA ARG A 262 5.40 12.82 -9.50
C ARG A 262 6.84 12.40 -9.77
N PRO A 263 7.74 12.58 -8.80
CA PRO A 263 9.12 12.17 -8.94
C PRO A 263 9.24 10.65 -8.99
N ILE A 264 9.95 10.16 -10.01
CA ILE A 264 10.59 8.84 -9.95
C ILE A 264 11.87 8.96 -9.11
N TRP A 265 12.15 7.98 -8.24
CA TRP A 265 13.19 8.07 -7.20
C TRP A 265 14.58 8.54 -7.64
N ARG A 266 14.93 8.39 -8.93
CA ARG A 266 16.18 8.90 -9.50
C ARG A 266 16.42 10.40 -9.23
N ARG A 267 15.38 11.21 -8.94
CA ARG A 267 15.53 12.63 -8.63
C ARG A 267 15.89 12.95 -7.17
N PHE A 268 15.64 12.05 -6.21
CA PHE A 268 15.87 12.32 -4.79
C PHE A 268 17.28 11.96 -4.31
N SER A 269 18.00 11.07 -5.00
CA SER A 269 19.37 10.69 -4.63
C SER A 269 20.43 11.75 -4.95
N ARG A 270 20.03 12.97 -5.32
CA ARG A 270 20.92 14.08 -5.68
C ARG A 270 20.89 15.26 -4.71
N THR A 271 19.99 15.28 -3.72
CA THR A 271 19.82 16.44 -2.83
C THR A 271 20.51 16.30 -1.47
N ASP A 272 21.14 15.16 -1.18
CA ASP A 272 21.78 14.94 0.12
C ASP A 272 23.30 14.95 -0.08
N GLY A 273 23.81 16.13 -0.43
CA GLY A 273 25.22 16.38 -0.74
C GLY A 273 25.56 17.87 -0.66
N SER A 274 25.14 18.51 0.44
CA SER A 274 25.59 19.86 0.84
C SER A 274 25.28 20.08 2.31
#